data_AF-A0A5J4PJT5-F1
#
_entry.id   AF-A0A5J4PJT5-F1
#
_cell.length_a   1.000
_cell.length_b   1.000
_cell.length_c   1.000
_cell.angle_alpha   90.00
_cell.angle_beta   90.00
_cell.angle_gamma   90.00
#
_symmetry.space_group_name_H-M   'P 1'
#
loop_
_entity.id
_entity.type
_entity.pdbx_description
1 polymer ?
#
loop_
_entity_poly.entity_id
_entity_poly.type
_entity_poly.pdbx_seq_one_letter_code
_entity_poly.pdbx_strand_id
1 'polypeptide(L)' 'FEAKPILPAMNCKKTTGEITEKLLQENQALRHCLEQAQLKIESYEIMGDILQESYGIDLLKKSAAKQSPDLRNDKQE' A
#
# COMPACT_ATOMS: atom_id res chain seq x y z
N PHE A 1 13.67 -2.80 -43.90
CA PHE A 1 12.57 -2.39 -43.00
C PHE A 1 13.12 -1.34 -42.05
N GLU A 2 12.85 -0.07 -42.36
CA GLU A 2 13.26 1.06 -41.54
C GLU A 2 12.23 1.23 -40.43
N ALA A 3 12.62 0.96 -39.19
CA ALA A 3 11.71 1.07 -38.05
C ALA A 3 11.48 2.55 -37.75
N LYS A 4 10.29 3.06 -38.10
CA LYS A 4 9.84 4.40 -37.70
C LYS A 4 9.71 4.43 -36.17
N PRO A 5 10.37 5.36 -35.46
CA PRO A 5 10.14 5.51 -34.03
C PRO A 5 8.73 6.06 -33.79
N ILE A 6 7.92 5.29 -33.06
CA ILE A 6 6.62 5.71 -32.53
C ILE A 6 6.88 6.37 -31.19
N LEU A 7 7.31 7.62 -31.19
CA LEU A 7 7.21 8.45 -29.99
C LEU A 7 6.29 9.63 -30.30
N PRO A 8 5.22 9.85 -29.52
CA PRO A 8 4.36 11.00 -29.70
C PRO A 8 5.18 12.27 -29.56
N ALA A 9 5.03 13.18 -30.51
CA ALA A 9 5.58 14.52 -30.41
C ALA A 9 5.07 15.18 -29.12
N MET A 10 5.91 15.18 -28.08
CA MET A 10 5.64 15.94 -26.86
C MET A 10 5.63 17.41 -27.26
N ASN A 11 4.45 18.02 -27.18
CA ASN A 11 4.25 19.47 -27.34
C ASN A 11 5.17 20.21 -26.34
N CYS A 12 6.37 20.58 -26.80
CA CYS A 12 7.38 21.26 -26.00
C CYS A 12 7.04 22.76 -25.92
N LYS A 13 6.38 23.14 -24.82
CA LYS A 13 6.58 24.47 -24.22
C LYS A 13 7.34 24.39 -22.88
N LYS A 14 7.91 23.23 -22.56
CA LYS A 14 8.75 22.99 -21.37
C LYS A 14 10.07 22.44 -21.86
N THR A 15 11.16 23.10 -21.48
CA THR A 15 12.50 22.67 -21.85
C THR A 15 12.77 21.27 -21.27
N THR A 16 13.55 20.43 -21.96
CA THR A 16 13.94 19.08 -21.49
C THR A 16 14.50 19.09 -20.06
N GLY A 17 15.09 20.21 -19.63
CA GLY A 17 15.54 20.45 -18.26
C GLY A 17 14.40 20.47 -17.22
N GLU A 18 13.32 21.21 -17.45
CA GLU A 18 12.18 21.29 -16.53
C GLU A 18 11.48 19.94 -16.32
N ILE A 19 11.41 19.11 -17.36
CA ILE A 19 10.83 17.76 -17.27
C ILE A 19 11.74 16.86 -16.42
N THR A 20 13.05 16.97 -16.60
CA THR A 20 14.04 16.18 -15.86
C THR A 20 14.07 16.57 -14.38
N GLU A 21 14.02 17.86 -14.08
CA GLU A 21 13.98 18.39 -12.71
C GLU A 21 12.71 17.96 -11.98
N LYS A 22 11.55 18.08 -12.64
CA LYS A 22 10.27 17.62 -12.08
C LYS A 22 10.29 16.12 -11.80
N LEU A 23 10.84 15.32 -12.72
CA LEU A 23 10.95 13.87 -12.54
C LEU A 23 11.86 13.51 -11.36
N LEU A 24 12.97 14.23 -11.18
CA LEU A 24 13.88 14.03 -10.05
C LEU A 24 13.18 14.33 -8.72
N GLN A 25 12.45 15.45 -8.66
CA GLN A 25 11.69 15.85 -7.47
C GLN A 25 10.61 14.81 -7.12
N GLU A 26 9.88 14.31 -8.12
CA GLU A 26 8.89 13.26 -7.93
C GLU A 26 9.54 11.96 -7.45
N ASN A 27 10.69 11.57 -8.02
CA ASN A 27 11.43 10.39 -7.58
C ASN A 27 11.88 10.50 -6.11
N GLN A 28 12.33 11.68 -5.69
CA GLN A 28 12.71 11.93 -4.30
C GLN A 28 11.51 11.82 -3.35
N ALA A 29 10.36 12.41 -3.72
CA ALA A 29 9.14 12.31 -2.94
C ALA A 29 8.65 10.86 -2.81
N LEU A 30 8.72 10.08 -3.90
CA LEU A 30 8.37 8.67 -3.90
C LEU A 30 9.30 7.85 -3.00
N ARG A 31 10.61 8.12 -3.01
CA ARG A 31 11.58 7.46 -2.11
C ARG A 31 11.27 7.74 -0.65
N HIS A 32 10.98 8.99 -0.31
CA HIS A 32 10.59 9.35 1.05
C HIS A 32 9.27 8.66 1.46
N CYS A 33 8.28 8.62 0.57
CA CYS A 33 7.02 7.93 0.83
C CYS A 33 7.24 6.41 1.06
N LEU A 34 8.11 5.80 0.26
CA LEU A 34 8.47 4.38 0.41
C LEU A 34 9.12 4.11 1.77
N GLU A 35 10.09 4.94 2.17
CA GLU A 35 10.76 4.82 3.47
C GLU A 35 9.77 4.93 4.63
N GLN A 36 8.86 5.91 4.59
CA GLN A 36 7.82 6.05 5.61
C GLN A 36 6.86 4.85 5.64
N ALA A 37 6.51 4.29 4.48
CA ALA A 37 5.67 3.10 4.42
C ALA A 37 6.38 1.87 5.01
N GLN A 38 7.68 1.72 4.77
CA GLN A 38 8.49 0.64 5.35
C GLN A 38 8.56 0.75 6.88
N LEU A 39 8.86 1.94 7.40
CA LEU A 39 8.87 2.19 8.85
C LEU A 39 7.51 1.89 9.49
N LYS A 40 6.42 2.27 8.81
CA LYS A 40 5.06 1.97 9.27
C LYS A 40 4.82 0.45 9.34
N ILE A 41 5.24 -0.30 8.33
CA ILE A 41 5.11 -1.77 8.33
C ILE A 41 5.89 -2.38 9.49
N GLU A 42 7.17 -2.02 9.64
CA GLU A 42 8.04 -2.53 10.71
C GLU A 42 7.46 -2.21 12.10
N SER A 43 6.92 -1.00 12.29
CA SER A 43 6.26 -0.66 13.56
C SER A 43 5.03 -1.52 13.88
N TYR A 44 4.27 -1.94 12.87
CA TYR A 44 3.12 -2.83 13.07
C TYR A 44 3.54 -4.25 13.39
N GLU A 45 4.64 -4.73 12.81
CA GLU A 45 5.22 -6.04 13.12
C GLU A 45 5.66 -6.07 14.59
N ILE A 46 6.43 -5.06 15.03
CA ILE A 46 6.86 -4.92 16.43
C ILE A 46 5.65 -4.85 17.38
N MET A 47 4.63 -4.06 17.03
CA MET A 47 3.41 -3.97 17.86
C MET A 47 2.66 -5.30 17.92
N GLY A 48 2.64 -6.06 16.83
CA GLY A 48 2.08 -7.42 16.79
C GLY A 48 2.82 -8.37 17.74
N ASP A 49 4.15 -8.36 17.69
CA ASP A 49 4.99 -9.18 18.56
C ASP A 49 4.76 -8.86 20.04
N ILE A 50 4.74 -7.57 20.41
CA ILE A 50 4.48 -7.13 21.79
C ILE A 50 3.12 -7.62 22.28
N LEU A 51 2.07 -7.50 21.45
CA LEU A 51 0.71 -7.93 21.82
C LEU A 51 0.62 -9.45 21.97
N GLN A 52 1.32 -10.19 21.12
CA GLN A 52 1.38 -11.64 21.23
C GLN A 52 2.15 -12.08 22.48
N GLU A 53 3.29 -11.47 22.77
CA GLU A 53 4.09 -11.79 23.96
C GLU A 53 3.36 -11.42 25.25
N SER A 54 2.79 -10.22 25.32
CA SER A 54 2.21 -9.67 26.55
C SER A 54 0.81 -10.20 26.84
N TYR A 55 0.02 -10.49 25.80
CA TYR A 55 -1.41 -10.78 25.93
C TYR A 55 -1.85 -12.04 25.17
N GLY A 56 -0.95 -12.70 24.42
CA GLY A 56 -1.31 -13.84 23.56
C GLY A 56 -2.19 -13.46 22.36
N ILE A 57 -2.28 -12.16 22.03
CA ILE A 57 -3.12 -11.65 20.95
C ILE A 57 -2.28 -11.59 19.67
N ASP A 58 -2.61 -12.46 18.71
CA ASP A 58 -1.97 -12.49 17.39
C ASP A 58 -2.84 -11.70 16.39
N LEU A 59 -2.35 -10.51 16.01
CA LEU A 59 -3.00 -9.61 15.04
C LEU A 59 -2.99 -10.15 13.60
N LEU A 60 -2.08 -11.08 13.29
CA LEU A 60 -1.90 -11.64 11.95
C LEU A 60 -2.79 -12.86 11.72
N LYS A 61 -3.37 -13.45 12.78
CA LYS A 61 -4.41 -14.46 12.62
C LYS A 61 -5.61 -13.83 11.92
N LYS A 62 -5.85 -14.25 10.68
CA LYS A 62 -7.18 -14.14 10.07
C LYS A 62 -8.18 -14.72 11.06
N SER A 63 -9.04 -13.87 11.61
CA SER A 63 -10.11 -14.30 12.47
C SER A 63 -10.97 -15.28 11.67
N ALA A 64 -10.83 -16.58 11.97
CA ALA A 64 -11.84 -17.58 11.64
C ALA A 64 -13.03 -17.38 12.59
N ALA A 65 -13.46 -16.12 12.77
CA ALA A 65 -14.69 -15.78 13.44
C ALA A 65 -15.79 -16.41 12.59
N LYS A 66 -16.13 -17.67 12.92
CA LYS A 66 -17.31 -18.33 12.42
C LYS A 66 -18.43 -17.35 12.72
N GLN A 67 -19.00 -16.76 11.68
CA GLN A 67 -20.22 -16.00 11.83
C GLN A 67 -21.19 -16.93 12.54
N SER A 68 -21.56 -16.58 13.77
CA SER A 68 -22.57 -17.33 14.50
C SER A 68 -23.80 -17.36 13.58
N PRO A 69 -24.37 -18.53 13.26
CA PRO A 69 -25.66 -18.55 12.59
C PRO A 69 -26.61 -17.90 13.58
N ASP A 70 -27.11 -16.73 13.19
CA ASP A 70 -28.04 -15.93 13.95
C ASP A 70 -29.20 -16.86 14.37
N LEU A 71 -29.44 -16.95 15.68
CA LEU A 71 -30.44 -17.83 16.29
C LEU A 71 -31.84 -17.30 15.96
N ARG A 72 -32.28 -17.48 14.70
CA ARG A 72 -33.69 -17.34 14.31
C ARG A 72 -34.46 -18.58 14.75
N ASN A 73 -34.73 -18.66 16.06
CA ASN A 73 -35.89 -19.41 16.54
C ASN A 73 -37.02 -18.42 16.75
N ASP A 74 -37.60 -17.95 15.63
CA ASP A 74 -38.94 -17.36 15.67
C ASP A 74 -39.94 -18.49 15.96
N LYS A 75 -40.71 -18.27 17.02
CA LYS A 75 -41.75 -19.17 17.54
C LYS A 75 -42.71 -19.64 16.45
N GLN A 76 -42.97 -20.94 16.43
CA GLN A 76 -44.16 -21.49 15.79
C GLN A 76 -44.83 -22.49 16.74
N GLU A 77 -45.74 -21.96 17.55
CA GLU A 77 -46.94 -22.62 18.08
C GLU A 77 -48.10 -21.63 18.01
#